data_AF-A0AA45WQI8-F1
#
_entry.id   AF-A0AA45WQI8-F1
#
_cell.length_a   1.000
_cell.length_b   1.000
_cell.length_c   1.000
_cell.angle_alpha   90.00
_cell.angle_beta   90.00
_cell.angle_gamma   90.00
#
_symmetry.space_group_name_H-M   'P 1'
#
loop_
_entity.id
_entity.type
_entity.pdbx_description
1 polymer ?
#
loop_
_entity_poly.entity_id
_entity_poly.type
_entity_poly.pdbx_seq_one_letter_code
_entity_poly.pdbx_strand_id
1 'polypeptide(L)' 'MPWFMNTETGHAWEVIDPDHVERLEKDRTYQEVEPPQPTKSSKKSDKG' A
#
# COMPACT_ATOMS: atom_id res chain seq x y z
N MET A 1 4.79 2.34 9.51
CA MET A 1 4.79 0.86 9.54
C MET A 1 4.79 0.39 8.10
N PRO A 2 5.32 -0.81 7.78
CA PRO A 2 5.45 -1.24 6.40
C PRO A 2 4.08 -1.49 5.76
N TRP A 3 3.95 -1.07 4.51
CA TRP A 3 2.77 -1.34 3.69
C TRP A 3 3.09 -2.43 2.70
N PHE A 4 2.19 -3.40 2.55
CA PHE A 4 2.35 -4.48 1.59
C PHE A 4 1.22 -4.45 0.59
N MET A 5 1.55 -4.67 -0.68
CA MET A 5 0.60 -4.85 -1.77
C MET A 5 0.61 -6.30 -2.22
N ASN A 6 -0.57 -6.92 -2.29
CA ASN A 6 -0.76 -8.19 -2.96
C ASN A 6 -0.75 -7.97 -4.48
N THR A 7 0.21 -8.58 -5.16
CA THR A 7 0.44 -8.41 -6.60
C THR A 7 -0.61 -9.10 -7.48
N GLU A 8 -1.36 -10.07 -6.93
CA GLU A 8 -2.43 -10.77 -7.65
C GLU A 8 -3.73 -9.96 -7.69
N THR A 9 -4.02 -9.21 -6.63
CA THR A 9 -5.26 -8.45 -6.46
C THR A 9 -5.10 -6.94 -6.53
N GLY A 10 -3.86 -6.43 -6.41
CA GLY A 10 -3.53 -5.00 -6.39
C GLY A 10 -3.92 -4.27 -5.09
N HIS A 11 -4.37 -4.99 -4.05
CA HIS A 11 -4.74 -4.38 -2.78
C HIS A 11 -3.50 -4.15 -1.90
N ALA A 12 -3.40 -2.98 -1.28
CA ALA A 12 -2.34 -2.62 -0.35
C ALA A 12 -2.89 -2.28 1.05
N TRP A 13 -2.17 -2.69 2.09
CA TRP A 13 -2.54 -2.44 3.48
C TRP A 13 -1.33 -2.28 4.39
N GLU A 14 -1.55 -1.61 5.53
CA GLU A 14 -0.56 -1.48 6.60
C GLU A 14 -0.45 -2.79 7.38
N VAL A 15 0.79 -3.24 7.63
CA VAL A 15 1.07 -4.40 8.47
C VAL A 15 1.78 -3.93 9.73
N ILE A 16 1.10 -4.14 10.87
CA ILE A 16 1.58 -3.71 12.20
C ILE A 16 2.33 -4.84 12.91
N ASP A 17 2.00 -6.09 12.56
CA ASP A 17 2.53 -7.29 13.18
C ASP A 17 3.89 -7.68 12.56
N PRO A 18 4.99 -7.70 13.34
CA PRO A 18 6.32 -8.05 12.83
C PRO A 18 6.42 -9.47 12.25
N ASP A 19 5.75 -10.46 12.85
CA ASP A 19 5.77 -11.84 12.36
C ASP A 19 5.04 -11.95 11.01
N HIS A 20 4.01 -11.12 10.82
CA HIS A 20 3.31 -11.01 9.55
C HIS A 20 4.20 -10.36 8.47
N VAL A 21 4.98 -9.33 8.81
CA VAL A 21 5.95 -8.70 7.90
C VAL A 21 6.96 -9.74 7.39
N GLU A 22 7.59 -10.50 8.29
CA GLU A 22 8.59 -11.51 7.91
C GLU A 22 8.04 -12.59 6.96
N ARG A 23 6.75 -12.94 7.11
CA ARG A 23 6.08 -13.87 6.22
C ARG A 23 5.88 -13.26 4.83
N LEU A 24 5.45 -12.01 4.76
CA LEU A 24 5.18 -11.32 3.50
C LEU A 24 6.46 -11.03 2.72
N GLU A 25 7.58 -10.73 3.39
CA GLU A 25 8.90 -10.56 2.76
C GLU A 25 9.40 -11.84 2.08
N LYS A 26 9.01 -13.02 2.58
CA LYS A 26 9.36 -14.32 2.01
C LYS A 26 8.41 -14.76 0.90
N ASP A 27 7.27 -14.09 0.77
CA ASP A 27 6.22 -14.43 -0.18
C ASP A 27 6.30 -13.56 -1.44
N ARG A 28 6.47 -14.20 -2.59
CA ARG A 28 6.62 -13.51 -3.88
C ARG A 28 5.33 -12.84 -4.38
N THR A 29 4.19 -13.21 -3.80
CA THR A 29 2.90 -12.62 -4.15
C THR A 29 2.68 -11.26 -3.49
N TYR A 30 3.54 -10.87 -2.53
CA TYR A 30 3.47 -9.60 -1.84
C TYR A 30 4.71 -8.75 -2.10
N GLN A 31 4.51 -7.44 -2.14
CA GLN A 31 5.58 -6.46 -2.31
C GLN A 31 5.41 -5.35 -1.29
N GLU A 32 6.50 -4.96 -0.62
CA GLU A 32 6.50 -3.76 0.21
C GLU A 32 6.36 -2.51 -0.68
N VAL A 33 5.41 -1.64 -0.35
CA VAL A 33 5.08 -0.43 -1.10
C VAL A 33 5.07 0.78 -0.18
N GLU A 34 5.12 1.98 -0.77
CA GLU A 34 4.91 3.19 -0.01
C GLU A 34 3.46 3.27 0.51
N PRO A 35 3.24 3.87 1.69
CA PRO A 35 1.89 4.14 2.17
C PRO A 35 1.12 4.96 1.13
N PRO A 36 -0.18 4.71 0.93
CA PRO A 36 -0.99 5.52 0.04
C PRO A 36 -0.89 6.95 0.52
N GLN A 37 -0.29 7.81 -0.31
CA GLN A 37 -0.27 9.22 -0.01
C GLN A 37 -1.73 9.65 0.08
N PRO A 38 -2.15 10.33 1.15
CA PRO A 38 -3.48 10.90 1.20
C PRO A 38 -3.56 11.81 -0.02
N THR A 39 -4.31 11.38 -1.03
CA THR A 39 -4.59 12.23 -2.16
C THR A 39 -5.28 13.43 -1.54
N LYS A 40 -4.57 14.55 -1.45
CA LYS A 40 -5.23 15.84 -1.34
C LYS A 40 -6.16 15.81 -2.55
N SER A 41 -7.44 15.56 -2.32
CA SER A 41 -8.47 15.86 -3.30
C SER A 41 -8.36 17.38 -3.48
N SER A 42 -7.45 17.81 -4.35
CA SER A 42 -7.48 19.13 -4.94
C SER A 42 -8.69 19.10 -5.85
N LYS A 43 -9.80 19.35 -5.16
CA LYS A 43 -11.09 19.82 -5.61
C LYS A 43 -10.90 20.61 -6.91
N LYS A 44 -11.64 20.16 -7.93
CA LYS A 44 -11.86 20.80 -9.24
C LYS A 44 -11.56 22.30 -9.24
N SER A 45 -10.72 22.72 -10.17
CA SER A 45 -10.82 24.05 -10.79
C SER A 45 -10.88 23.85 -12.29
N ASP A 46 -12.07 23.43 -12.74
CA ASP A 46 -12.57 23.82 -14.05
C ASP A 46 -12.71 25.35 -14.02
N LYS A 47 -11.95 26.05 -14.85
CA LYS A 47 -12.19 27.46 -15.16
C LYS A 47 -11.90 27.65 -16.64
N GLY A 48 -12.99 27.87 -17.38
CA GLY A 48 -13.02 28.19 -18.80
C GLY A 48 -12.60 29.61 -19.10
#